data_AF-A0A934GQS4-F1
#
_entry.id   AF-A0A934GQS4-F1
#
_cell.length_a   1.000
_cell.length_b   1.000
_cell.length_c   1.000
_cell.angle_alpha   90.00
_cell.angle_beta   90.00
_cell.angle_gamma   90.00
#
_symmetry.space_group_name_H-M   'P 1'
#
loop_
_entity.id
_entity.type
_entity.pdbx_description
1 polymer ?
#
loop_
_entity_poly.entity_id
_entity_poly.type
_entity_poly.pdbx_seq_one_letter_code
_entity_poly.pdbx_strand_id
1 'polypeptide(L)'
;MSYPANSSEQYPFFFYGTLRHSQENYVFLRGRTVYEQPAHARGMTLFSMRSYPAMTPGSKTVQGELMILHPRFYYDMLGELDRMEGFDPRHPDDCIFRRELILVETEAGAEVLAWAYMGNDELVKRLTLEEVPDGDWDLFLLRQMKGTRLEKFLPPGKLETAEKTAKLREKERNNGMPQSSIFRWREGEGWLVLAGGGDARTQDAIEILTEVLGRTVSEGPLAYIWAASDVEEADNFLTWANELGGRTGYLMDVVAEDPEFVIQQLSEAGIIILGDGPNIESLRAALSGAAMAGIRQAYTAGATVLAIGAGAAMMGYAILEGDESQRGFNWLEQALVLPNYDEQQADAMHRFLAEYPDTYGLGLSQGSAVAFLPTGAVEVWGNKRIVVSLGKGMIRSGE
;
A
#
# COMPACT_ATOMS: atom_id res chain seq x y z
N MET A 1 -5.53 25.40 -20.48
CA MET A 1 -5.83 25.70 -19.06
C MET A 1 -4.67 26.51 -18.51
N SER A 2 -4.96 27.65 -17.90
CA SER A 2 -3.97 28.56 -17.31
C SER A 2 -3.29 27.93 -16.09
N TYR A 3 -1.96 27.93 -16.07
CA TYR A 3 -1.14 27.55 -14.91
C TYR A 3 -1.56 28.36 -13.67
N PRO A 4 -1.80 27.72 -12.51
CA PRO A 4 -1.83 28.45 -11.26
C PRO A 4 -0.39 28.85 -10.92
N ALA A 5 -0.09 30.13 -11.12
CA ALA A 5 1.12 30.78 -10.60
C ALA A 5 1.01 30.95 -9.08
N ASN A 6 1.07 29.83 -8.36
CA ASN A 6 1.33 29.63 -6.92
C ASN A 6 0.71 28.28 -6.50
N SER A 7 1.44 27.18 -6.65
CA SER A 7 1.22 26.03 -5.77
C SER A 7 2.57 25.56 -5.24
N SER A 8 2.71 25.59 -3.92
CA SER A 8 3.79 24.95 -3.17
C SER A 8 3.62 23.42 -3.15
N GLU A 9 2.98 22.86 -4.18
CA GLU A 9 2.46 21.50 -4.20
C GLU A 9 3.42 20.63 -5.00
N GLN A 10 4.06 19.69 -4.29
CA GLN A 10 5.00 18.74 -4.86
C GLN A 10 4.23 17.49 -5.28
N TYR A 11 4.13 17.25 -6.59
CA TYR A 11 3.55 16.02 -7.12
C TYR A 11 4.62 14.96 -7.39
N PRO A 12 4.29 13.66 -7.25
CA PRO A 12 5.15 12.58 -7.71
C PRO A 12 5.33 12.62 -9.23
N PHE A 13 6.32 11.88 -9.72
CA PHE A 13 6.61 11.71 -11.14
C PHE A 13 6.23 10.32 -11.61
N PHE A 14 5.63 10.23 -12.79
CA PHE A 14 5.45 8.98 -13.51
C PHE A 14 6.46 8.88 -14.64
N PHE A 15 7.43 7.98 -14.50
CA PHE A 15 8.44 7.70 -15.51
C PHE A 15 8.12 6.42 -16.26
N TYR A 16 8.01 6.51 -17.59
CA TYR A 16 7.61 5.39 -18.45
C TYR A 16 8.73 4.92 -19.40
N GLY A 17 9.92 5.53 -19.31
CA GLY A 17 11.02 5.35 -20.25
C GLY A 17 12.37 5.25 -19.55
N THR A 18 13.37 5.96 -20.07
CA THR A 18 14.79 5.81 -19.71
C THR A 18 15.16 6.20 -18.28
N LEU A 19 14.24 6.85 -17.55
CA LEU A 19 14.39 7.22 -16.14
C LEU A 19 13.93 6.12 -15.16
N ARG A 20 13.32 5.03 -15.64
CA ARG A 20 12.92 3.89 -14.80
C ARG A 20 14.12 3.19 -14.18
N HIS A 21 13.94 2.52 -13.05
CA HIS A 21 15.00 1.88 -12.26
C HIS A 21 15.91 0.94 -13.06
N SER A 22 15.34 0.25 -14.05
CA SER A 22 16.03 -0.69 -14.94
C SER A 22 16.82 -0.03 -16.07
N GLN A 23 16.77 1.30 -16.21
CA GLN A 23 17.24 2.06 -17.36
C GLN A 23 18.43 2.97 -17.05
N GLU A 24 19.10 3.40 -18.12
CA GLU A 24 20.39 4.11 -18.04
C GLU A 24 20.34 5.45 -17.30
N ASN A 25 19.23 6.19 -17.39
CA ASN A 25 19.11 7.52 -16.79
C ASN A 25 18.63 7.47 -15.33
N TYR A 26 18.35 6.29 -14.77
CA TYR A 26 18.01 6.18 -13.34
C TYR A 26 19.10 6.73 -12.40
N VAL A 27 20.35 6.78 -12.87
CA VAL A 27 21.47 7.37 -12.12
C VAL A 27 21.20 8.82 -11.67
N PHE A 28 20.37 9.57 -12.39
CA PHE A 28 19.99 10.95 -12.01
C PHE A 28 19.01 11.00 -10.84
N LEU A 29 18.28 9.90 -10.59
CA LEU A 29 17.27 9.78 -9.54
C LEU A 29 17.78 9.05 -8.30
N ARG A 30 18.78 8.16 -8.47
CA ARG A 30 19.32 7.32 -7.40
C ARG A 30 19.71 8.14 -6.16
N GLY A 31 19.08 7.80 -5.03
CA GLY A 31 19.33 8.44 -3.73
C GLY A 31 18.70 9.82 -3.56
N ARG A 32 17.82 10.22 -4.49
CA ARG A 32 17.09 11.50 -4.45
C ARG A 32 15.56 11.32 -4.49
N THR A 33 15.10 10.08 -4.44
CA THR A 33 13.70 9.65 -4.30
C THR A 33 13.48 9.14 -2.87
N VAL A 34 12.27 9.32 -2.34
CA VAL A 34 11.83 8.73 -1.05
C VAL A 34 10.95 7.51 -1.26
N TYR A 35 10.44 7.31 -2.48
CA TYR A 35 9.56 6.20 -2.82
C TYR A 35 9.58 5.95 -4.33
N GLU A 36 9.60 4.68 -4.74
CA GLU A 36 9.56 4.24 -6.14
C GLU A 36 8.73 2.95 -6.23
N GLN A 37 7.70 2.92 -7.08
CA GLN A 37 6.91 1.71 -7.30
C GLN A 37 6.44 1.57 -8.75
N PRO A 38 6.13 0.36 -9.25
CA PRO A 38 5.48 0.17 -10.53
C PRO A 38 4.09 0.85 -10.59
N ALA A 39 3.78 1.46 -11.74
CA ALA A 39 2.50 2.10 -12.00
C ALA A 39 2.17 2.07 -13.50
N HIS A 40 0.95 2.45 -13.87
CA HIS A 40 0.54 2.53 -15.26
C HIS A 40 -0.42 3.70 -15.55
N ALA A 41 -0.32 4.26 -16.76
CA ALA A 41 -1.22 5.30 -17.24
C ALA A 41 -2.21 4.73 -18.26
N ARG A 42 -3.51 4.91 -18.03
CA ARG A 42 -4.58 4.49 -18.97
C ARG A 42 -4.90 5.60 -19.96
N GLY A 43 -5.45 5.24 -21.13
CA GLY A 43 -5.81 6.23 -22.16
C GLY A 43 -4.59 6.88 -22.81
N MET A 44 -3.48 6.15 -22.88
CA MET A 44 -2.20 6.63 -23.41
C MET A 44 -1.68 5.68 -24.48
N THR A 45 -0.85 6.17 -25.39
CA THR A 45 -0.11 5.36 -26.37
C THR A 45 1.36 5.71 -26.29
N LEU A 46 2.21 4.68 -26.27
CA LEU A 46 3.66 4.81 -26.21
C LEU A 46 4.26 4.60 -27.60
N PHE A 47 5.16 5.49 -28.01
CA PHE A 47 5.87 5.43 -29.29
C PHE A 47 7.38 5.36 -29.06
N SER A 48 8.08 4.61 -29.91
CA SER A 48 9.54 4.54 -29.92
C SER A 48 10.12 5.68 -30.76
N MET A 49 10.95 6.52 -30.13
CA MET A 49 11.84 7.47 -30.82
C MET A 49 13.25 6.89 -31.00
N ARG A 50 13.34 5.56 -31.19
CA ARG A 50 14.57 4.76 -31.27
C ARG A 50 15.30 4.61 -29.94
N SER A 51 15.81 5.71 -29.38
CA SER A 51 16.65 5.69 -28.16
C SER A 51 15.85 5.92 -26.88
N TYR A 52 14.68 6.54 -26.97
CA TYR A 52 13.79 6.79 -25.84
C TYR A 52 12.34 6.76 -26.32
N PRO A 53 11.37 6.53 -25.42
CA PRO A 53 9.97 6.53 -25.79
C PRO A 53 9.33 7.91 -25.67
N ALA A 54 8.18 8.10 -26.32
CA ALA A 54 7.30 9.24 -26.13
C ALA A 54 5.87 8.76 -25.85
N MET A 55 5.27 9.24 -24.76
CA MET A 55 3.89 8.94 -24.38
C MET A 55 2.97 10.08 -24.83
N THR A 56 1.85 9.72 -25.45
CA THR A 56 0.81 10.68 -25.88
C THR A 56 -0.58 10.16 -25.53
N PRO A 57 -1.62 11.02 -25.48
CA PRO A 57 -3.00 10.57 -25.33
C PRO A 57 -3.39 9.54 -26.40
N GLY A 58 -4.11 8.51 -26.00
CA GLY A 58 -4.43 7.37 -26.84
C GLY A 58 -5.47 6.45 -26.20
N SER A 59 -5.41 5.16 -26.52
CA SER A 59 -6.39 4.18 -26.06
C SER A 59 -5.79 2.98 -25.34
N LYS A 60 -4.48 2.98 -25.09
CA LYS A 60 -3.76 1.89 -24.47
C LYS A 60 -3.38 2.22 -23.03
N THR A 61 -2.65 1.29 -22.42
CA THR A 61 -2.06 1.45 -21.10
C THR A 61 -0.55 1.50 -21.27
N VAL A 62 0.09 2.49 -20.66
CA VAL A 62 1.55 2.63 -20.63
C VAL A 62 2.07 2.24 -19.26
N GLN A 63 3.04 1.34 -19.23
CA GLN A 63 3.70 0.85 -18.01
C GLN A 63 4.86 1.76 -17.64
N GLY A 64 5.01 2.03 -16.35
CA GLY A 64 6.07 2.87 -15.83
C GLY A 64 6.24 2.70 -14.33
N GLU A 65 6.83 3.72 -13.71
CA GLU A 65 7.10 3.77 -12.28
C GLU A 65 6.63 5.12 -11.74
N LEU A 66 5.89 5.09 -10.64
CA LEU A 66 5.56 6.26 -9.84
C LEU A 66 6.67 6.49 -8.82
N MET A 67 7.27 7.67 -8.84
CA MET A 67 8.38 8.04 -7.96
C MET A 67 8.08 9.34 -7.21
N ILE A 68 8.29 9.32 -5.90
CA ILE A 68 8.22 10.52 -5.07
C ILE A 68 9.65 11.06 -4.90
N LEU A 69 9.89 12.26 -5.41
CA LEU A 69 11.17 12.93 -5.23
C LEU A 69 11.31 13.39 -3.77
N HIS A 70 12.53 13.31 -3.24
CA HIS A 70 12.81 13.78 -1.88
C HIS A 70 12.57 15.32 -1.80
N PRO A 71 11.77 15.83 -0.84
CA PRO A 71 11.38 17.25 -0.79
C PRO A 71 12.56 18.24 -0.82
N ARG A 72 13.68 17.89 -0.17
CA ARG A 72 14.93 18.66 -0.18
C ARG A 72 15.47 18.95 -1.58
N PHE A 73 15.31 18.02 -2.53
CA PHE A 73 15.89 18.13 -3.88
C PHE A 73 14.84 18.44 -4.94
N TYR A 74 13.56 18.54 -4.56
CA TYR A 74 12.43 18.54 -5.49
C TYR A 74 12.59 19.58 -6.62
N TYR A 75 12.80 20.85 -6.28
CA TYR A 75 12.87 21.92 -7.28
C TYR A 75 14.15 21.91 -8.12
N ASP A 76 15.28 21.48 -7.53
CA ASP A 76 16.53 21.32 -8.28
C ASP A 76 16.40 20.19 -9.29
N MET A 77 15.85 19.05 -8.86
CA MET A 77 15.57 17.91 -9.73
C MET A 77 14.53 18.25 -10.78
N LEU A 78 13.50 19.01 -10.44
CA LEU A 78 12.49 19.50 -11.39
C LEU A 78 13.16 20.24 -12.55
N GLY A 79 14.09 21.15 -12.25
CA GLY A 79 14.85 21.87 -13.27
C GLY A 79 15.87 21.00 -14.03
N GLU A 80 16.45 19.98 -13.40
CA GLU A 80 17.29 18.99 -14.08
C GLU A 80 16.48 18.13 -15.06
N LEU A 81 15.33 17.62 -14.64
CA LEU A 81 14.41 16.83 -15.46
C LEU A 81 13.85 17.66 -16.62
N ASP A 82 13.40 18.89 -16.35
CA ASP A 82 12.92 19.81 -17.40
C ASP A 82 13.98 20.05 -18.47
N ARG A 83 15.24 20.29 -18.07
CA ARG A 83 16.34 20.46 -19.02
C ARG A 83 16.64 19.19 -19.80
N MET A 84 16.58 18.02 -19.16
CA MET A 84 16.85 16.74 -19.80
C MET A 84 15.79 16.39 -20.85
N GLU A 85 14.52 16.66 -20.53
CA GLU A 85 13.37 16.40 -21.41
C GLU A 85 13.12 17.54 -22.42
N GLY A 86 13.89 18.62 -22.34
CA GLY A 86 13.78 19.78 -23.24
C GLY A 86 12.52 20.62 -23.02
N PHE A 87 11.97 20.60 -21.80
CA PHE A 87 10.80 21.38 -21.40
C PHE A 87 11.21 22.76 -20.85
N ASP A 88 10.67 23.85 -21.43
CA ASP A 88 10.75 25.21 -20.90
C ASP A 88 9.35 25.66 -20.46
N PRO A 89 9.07 25.83 -19.16
CA PRO A 89 7.76 26.25 -18.68
C PRO A 89 7.35 27.65 -19.15
N ARG A 90 8.29 28.46 -19.67
CA ARG A 90 7.99 29.79 -20.24
C ARG A 90 7.51 29.73 -21.69
N HIS A 91 7.87 28.66 -22.41
CA HIS A 91 7.51 28.44 -23.81
C HIS A 91 7.07 26.99 -24.03
N PRO A 92 6.05 26.50 -23.28
CA PRO A 92 5.69 25.08 -23.28
C PRO A 92 5.19 24.59 -24.64
N ASP A 93 4.70 25.49 -25.50
CA ASP A 93 4.19 25.14 -26.82
C ASP A 93 5.30 24.82 -27.83
N ASP A 94 6.52 25.30 -27.60
CA ASP A 94 7.70 25.08 -28.46
C ASP A 94 8.44 23.78 -28.11
N CYS A 95 8.09 23.14 -26.99
CA CYS A 95 8.75 21.95 -26.49
C CYS A 95 8.19 20.67 -27.13
N ILE A 96 9.10 19.73 -27.45
CA ILE A 96 8.75 18.40 -27.96
C ILE A 96 8.01 17.58 -26.89
N PHE A 97 8.41 17.75 -25.63
CA PHE A 97 7.75 17.20 -24.47
C PHE A 97 7.16 18.31 -23.61
N ARG A 98 5.96 18.07 -23.08
CA ARG A 98 5.26 18.95 -22.13
C ARG A 98 5.15 18.25 -20.79
N ARG A 99 5.47 18.92 -19.70
CA ARG A 99 5.23 18.38 -18.36
C ARG A 99 3.77 18.59 -17.97
N GLU A 100 3.01 17.51 -17.84
CA GLU A 100 1.57 17.54 -17.56
C GLU A 100 1.23 16.66 -16.35
N LEU A 101 0.20 17.05 -15.59
CA LEU A 101 -0.37 16.19 -14.55
C LEU A 101 -1.30 15.18 -15.21
N ILE A 102 -1.02 13.91 -15.00
CA ILE A 102 -1.85 12.80 -15.46
C ILE A 102 -2.24 11.92 -14.29
N LEU A 103 -3.36 11.22 -14.43
CA LEU A 103 -3.76 10.19 -13.49
C LEU A 103 -3.03 8.89 -13.82
N VAL A 104 -2.37 8.30 -12.83
CA VAL A 104 -1.70 7.00 -12.97
C VAL A 104 -2.19 6.06 -11.90
N GLU A 105 -2.27 4.79 -12.24
CA GLU A 105 -2.74 3.74 -11.34
C GLU A 105 -1.56 2.90 -10.89
N THR A 106 -1.38 2.75 -9.58
CA THR A 106 -0.35 1.87 -9.01
C THR A 106 -0.69 0.41 -9.31
N GLU A 107 0.25 -0.54 -9.15
CA GLU A 107 -0.08 -1.97 -9.28
C GLU A 107 -1.19 -2.45 -8.35
N ALA A 108 -1.53 -1.65 -7.34
CA ALA A 108 -2.53 -1.98 -6.36
C ALA A 108 -3.82 -1.14 -6.46
N GLY A 109 -3.97 -0.44 -7.60
CA GLY A 109 -5.24 0.16 -8.01
C GLY A 109 -5.47 1.58 -7.52
N ALA A 110 -4.52 2.18 -6.79
CA ALA A 110 -4.63 3.57 -6.35
C ALA A 110 -4.40 4.53 -7.53
N GLU A 111 -5.33 5.45 -7.76
CA GLU A 111 -5.20 6.51 -8.75
C GLU A 111 -4.48 7.71 -8.13
N VAL A 112 -3.32 8.08 -8.67
CA VAL A 112 -2.44 9.13 -8.19
C VAL A 112 -2.23 10.15 -9.29
N LEU A 113 -2.36 11.44 -8.96
CA LEU A 113 -2.01 12.52 -9.88
C LEU A 113 -0.47 12.72 -9.87
N ALA A 114 0.16 12.56 -11.03
CA ALA A 114 1.61 12.61 -11.16
C ALA A 114 2.06 13.45 -12.36
N TRP A 115 3.22 14.08 -12.26
CA TRP A 115 3.89 14.70 -13.40
C TRP A 115 4.37 13.63 -14.37
N ALA A 116 4.08 13.82 -15.66
CA ALA A 116 4.66 13.05 -16.75
C ALA A 116 5.09 14.00 -17.89
N TYR A 117 6.14 13.62 -18.61
CA TYR A 117 6.56 14.32 -19.82
C TYR A 117 5.81 13.73 -21.01
N MET A 118 4.83 14.46 -21.54
CA MET A 118 3.96 14.06 -22.64
C MET A 118 4.53 14.55 -23.97
N GLY A 119 4.61 13.67 -24.96
CA GLY A 119 4.97 14.07 -26.33
C GLY A 119 3.90 14.98 -26.93
N ASN A 120 4.32 16.03 -27.62
CA ASN A 120 3.39 16.96 -28.23
C ASN A 120 2.71 16.39 -29.50
N ASP A 121 1.58 17.00 -29.88
CA ASP A 121 0.80 16.62 -31.05
C ASP A 121 1.57 16.65 -32.39
N GLU A 122 2.57 17.52 -32.52
CA GLU A 122 3.40 17.62 -33.73
C GLU A 122 4.38 16.45 -33.88
N LEU A 123 4.90 15.93 -32.76
CA LEU A 123 5.79 14.78 -32.70
C LEU A 123 5.14 13.56 -33.37
N VAL A 124 3.90 13.26 -33.01
CA VAL A 124 3.17 12.06 -33.48
C VAL A 124 2.68 12.22 -34.92
N LYS A 125 2.28 13.42 -35.34
CA LYS A 125 1.73 13.65 -36.68
C LYS A 125 2.79 13.68 -37.79
N ARG A 126 4.04 14.06 -37.47
CA ARG A 126 5.09 14.29 -38.49
C ARG A 126 6.09 13.15 -38.62
N LEU A 127 6.30 12.40 -37.54
CA LEU A 127 7.27 11.31 -37.49
C LEU A 127 6.46 10.02 -37.50
N THR A 128 6.61 9.19 -38.52
CA THR A 128 6.00 7.85 -38.56
C THR A 128 6.63 6.96 -37.48
N LEU A 129 6.33 7.24 -36.22
CA LEU A 129 6.92 6.58 -35.06
C LEU A 129 6.34 5.16 -34.93
N GLU A 130 7.21 4.22 -34.56
CA GLU A 130 6.80 2.87 -34.26
C GLU A 130 6.09 2.86 -32.91
N GLU A 131 4.85 2.40 -32.89
CA GLU A 131 4.11 2.21 -31.65
C GLU A 131 4.72 1.08 -30.82
N VAL A 132 4.84 1.27 -29.51
CA VAL A 132 5.23 0.22 -28.57
C VAL A 132 3.96 -0.55 -28.18
N PRO A 133 3.75 -1.79 -28.69
CA PRO A 133 2.41 -2.39 -28.71
C PRO A 133 1.78 -2.62 -27.33
N ASP A 134 2.60 -3.02 -26.36
CA ASP A 134 2.19 -3.34 -24.98
C ASP A 134 2.29 -2.13 -24.02
N GLY A 135 2.75 -0.98 -24.52
CA GLY A 135 3.02 0.20 -23.69
C GLY A 135 4.12 0.01 -22.66
N ASP A 136 4.98 -1.01 -22.77
CA ASP A 136 6.10 -1.27 -21.87
C ASP A 136 7.44 -1.14 -22.62
N TRP A 137 8.18 -0.08 -22.30
CA TRP A 137 9.46 0.23 -22.92
C TRP A 137 10.53 -0.85 -22.66
N ASP A 138 10.57 -1.43 -21.46
CA ASP A 138 11.56 -2.45 -21.09
C ASP A 138 11.35 -3.72 -21.92
N LEU A 139 10.11 -4.18 -22.02
CA LEU A 139 9.74 -5.34 -22.83
C LEU A 139 10.01 -5.10 -24.31
N PHE A 140 9.75 -3.88 -24.80
CA PHE A 140 10.07 -3.50 -26.17
C PHE A 140 11.57 -3.63 -26.45
N LEU A 141 12.42 -3.07 -25.59
CA LEU A 141 13.88 -3.18 -25.73
C LEU A 141 14.36 -4.64 -25.68
N LEU A 142 13.83 -5.46 -24.77
CA LEU A 142 14.19 -6.88 -24.68
C LEU A 142 13.87 -7.63 -25.98
N ARG A 143 12.72 -7.34 -26.61
CA ARG A 143 12.35 -7.94 -27.91
C ARG A 143 13.28 -7.49 -29.04
N GLN A 144 13.70 -6.22 -29.04
CA GLN A 144 14.65 -5.70 -30.03
C GLN A 144 16.05 -6.32 -29.89
N MET A 145 16.43 -6.76 -28.68
CA MET A 145 17.72 -7.42 -28.45
C MET A 145 17.74 -8.89 -28.92
N LYS A 146 16.58 -9.54 -28.98
CA LYS A 146 16.44 -10.96 -29.41
C LYS A 146 16.98 -11.16 -30.83
N GLY A 147 17.81 -12.17 -31.04
CA GLY A 147 18.42 -12.47 -32.33
C GLY A 147 19.56 -11.53 -32.75
N THR A 148 19.96 -10.59 -31.86
CA THR A 148 21.09 -9.69 -32.10
C THR A 148 22.33 -10.13 -31.31
N ARG A 149 23.49 -9.49 -31.57
CA ARG A 149 24.71 -9.70 -30.78
C ARG A 149 24.57 -9.29 -29.31
N LEU A 150 23.54 -8.52 -28.96
CA LEU A 150 23.29 -8.05 -27.60
C LEU A 150 22.54 -9.06 -26.73
N GLU A 151 21.84 -10.03 -27.33
CA GLU A 151 21.08 -11.06 -26.60
C GLU A 151 21.93 -11.81 -25.57
N LYS A 152 23.21 -12.05 -25.87
CA LYS A 152 24.17 -12.73 -24.97
C LYS A 152 24.41 -12.01 -23.63
N PHE A 153 24.07 -10.71 -23.54
CA PHE A 153 24.20 -9.92 -22.32
C PHE A 153 22.91 -9.92 -21.49
N LEU A 154 21.82 -10.50 -22.00
CA LEU A 154 20.61 -10.68 -21.22
C LEU A 154 20.76 -11.85 -20.25
N PRO A 155 20.31 -11.71 -18.99
CA PRO A 155 20.18 -12.84 -18.09
C PRO A 155 19.30 -13.94 -18.74
N PRO A 156 19.69 -15.23 -18.61
CA PRO A 156 18.89 -16.34 -19.15
C PRO A 156 17.44 -16.27 -18.64
N GLY A 157 16.46 -16.42 -19.54
CA GLY A 157 15.04 -16.44 -19.17
C GLY A 157 14.39 -15.06 -18.96
N LYS A 158 15.15 -13.94 -19.08
CA LYS A 158 14.62 -12.58 -18.79
C LYS A 158 13.48 -12.19 -19.73
N LEU A 159 13.63 -12.47 -21.03
CA LEU A 159 12.59 -12.15 -22.01
C LEU A 159 11.35 -13.03 -21.83
N GLU A 160 11.52 -14.34 -21.63
CA GLU A 160 10.42 -15.27 -21.39
C GLU A 160 9.63 -14.89 -20.14
N THR A 161 10.33 -14.47 -19.08
CA THR A 161 9.71 -13.98 -17.84
C THR A 161 8.91 -12.71 -18.10
N ALA A 162 9.49 -11.72 -18.78
CA ALA A 162 8.81 -10.46 -19.12
C ALA A 162 7.57 -10.69 -20.02
N GLU A 163 7.68 -11.60 -21.00
CA GLU A 163 6.55 -11.99 -21.87
C GLU A 163 5.44 -12.69 -21.09
N LYS A 164 5.78 -13.54 -20.11
CA LYS A 164 4.80 -14.21 -19.25
C LYS A 164 4.05 -13.18 -18.38
N THR A 165 4.77 -12.22 -17.79
CA THR A 165 4.18 -11.13 -17.00
C THR A 165 3.24 -10.26 -17.83
N ALA A 166 3.64 -9.88 -19.06
CA ALA A 166 2.77 -9.11 -19.96
C ALA A 166 1.48 -9.84 -20.30
N LYS A 167 1.56 -11.15 -20.59
CA LYS A 167 0.37 -11.98 -20.85
C LYS A 167 -0.54 -12.12 -19.64
N LEU A 168 0.02 -12.20 -18.43
CA LEU A 168 -0.76 -12.25 -17.20
C LEU A 168 -1.54 -10.95 -17.00
N ARG A 169 -0.89 -9.80 -17.14
CA ARG A 169 -1.53 -8.47 -17.05
C ARG A 169 -2.62 -8.27 -18.09
N GLU A 170 -2.38 -8.71 -19.33
CA GLU A 170 -3.41 -8.67 -20.38
C GLU A 170 -4.61 -9.58 -20.05
N LYS A 171 -4.35 -10.77 -19.49
CA LYS A 171 -5.41 -11.67 -19.04
C LYS A 171 -6.20 -11.08 -17.87
N GLU A 172 -5.55 -10.46 -16.90
CA GLU A 172 -6.18 -9.78 -15.77
C GLU A 172 -7.03 -8.58 -16.22
N ARG A 173 -6.54 -7.80 -17.19
CA ARG A 173 -7.28 -6.70 -17.82
C ARG A 173 -8.50 -7.20 -18.59
N ASN A 174 -8.34 -8.24 -19.42
CA ASN A 174 -9.42 -8.78 -20.24
C ASN A 174 -10.45 -9.55 -19.42
N ASN A 175 -10.05 -10.11 -18.27
CA ASN A 175 -10.96 -10.72 -17.31
C ASN A 175 -11.63 -9.70 -16.37
N GLY A 176 -11.31 -8.41 -16.49
CA GLY A 176 -11.90 -7.33 -15.69
C GLY A 176 -11.81 -7.63 -14.19
N MET A 177 -10.64 -7.45 -13.57
CA MET A 177 -10.62 -7.31 -12.12
C MET A 177 -11.51 -6.13 -11.73
N PRO A 178 -12.58 -6.33 -10.95
CA PRO A 178 -13.35 -5.22 -10.45
C PRO A 178 -12.46 -4.41 -9.49
N GLN A 179 -12.25 -3.13 -9.78
CA GLN A 179 -11.95 -2.17 -8.72
C GLN A 179 -13.21 -2.05 -7.84
N SER A 180 -13.37 -2.95 -6.86
CA SER A 180 -14.39 -2.85 -5.83
C SER A 180 -14.09 -3.80 -4.65
N SER A 181 -12.94 -3.62 -4.00
CA SER A 181 -12.78 -4.18 -2.65
C SER A 181 -13.81 -3.51 -1.74
N ILE A 182 -14.63 -4.31 -1.05
CA ILE A 182 -15.56 -3.83 -0.01
C ILE A 182 -14.80 -3.26 1.20
N PHE A 183 -13.52 -3.60 1.34
CA PHE A 183 -12.68 -3.20 2.46
C PHE A 183 -12.13 -1.80 2.21
N ARG A 184 -12.38 -0.91 3.16
CA ARG A 184 -11.73 0.40 3.25
C ARG A 184 -11.04 0.49 4.60
N TRP A 185 -9.75 0.78 4.61
CA TRP A 185 -9.02 0.98 5.85
C TRP A 185 -8.31 2.32 5.83
N ARG A 186 -7.83 2.73 7.00
CA ARG A 186 -7.11 3.98 7.20
C ARG A 186 -5.93 4.07 6.24
N GLU A 187 -5.83 5.22 5.58
CA GLU A 187 -4.69 5.56 4.73
C GLU A 187 -3.39 5.65 5.55
N GLY A 188 -2.30 5.17 4.98
CA GLY A 188 -0.95 5.19 5.52
C GLY A 188 -0.04 4.22 4.76
N GLU A 189 1.27 4.37 4.93
CA GLU A 189 2.29 3.52 4.28
C GLU A 189 2.51 2.18 5.01
N GLY A 190 1.90 2.03 6.19
CA GLY A 190 2.01 0.86 7.05
C GLY A 190 1.05 -0.26 6.67
N TRP A 191 1.35 -1.46 7.15
CA TRP A 191 0.45 -2.62 7.03
C TRP A 191 -0.50 -2.66 8.23
N LEU A 192 -1.79 -2.84 7.99
CA LEU A 192 -2.76 -3.13 9.05
C LEU A 192 -3.06 -4.62 9.05
N VAL A 193 -2.67 -5.34 10.09
CA VAL A 193 -2.88 -6.78 10.22
C VAL A 193 -3.85 -7.04 11.37
N LEU A 194 -4.97 -7.68 11.07
CA LEU A 194 -6.00 -8.05 12.04
C LEU A 194 -5.98 -9.57 12.23
N ALA A 195 -5.64 -10.04 13.43
CA ALA A 195 -5.56 -11.46 13.77
C ALA A 195 -6.66 -11.88 14.74
N GLY A 196 -7.19 -13.10 14.55
CA GLY A 196 -8.29 -13.64 15.35
C GLY A 196 -7.95 -13.99 16.80
N GLY A 197 -6.67 -13.93 17.21
CA GLY A 197 -6.22 -14.29 18.56
C GLY A 197 -5.97 -15.79 18.75
N GLY A 198 -5.96 -16.22 20.01
CA GLY A 198 -5.62 -17.59 20.44
C GLY A 198 -4.19 -17.72 21.01
N ASP A 199 -3.74 -18.95 21.24
CA ASP A 199 -2.39 -19.20 21.78
C ASP A 199 -1.33 -18.80 20.75
N ALA A 200 -0.50 -17.81 21.11
CA ALA A 200 0.57 -17.26 20.29
C ALA A 200 1.62 -18.30 19.86
N ARG A 201 1.71 -19.45 20.53
CA ARG A 201 2.69 -20.52 20.25
C ARG A 201 2.18 -21.55 19.24
N THR A 202 0.95 -21.42 18.77
CA THR A 202 0.42 -22.29 17.71
C THR A 202 1.13 -22.01 16.40
N GLN A 203 1.30 -23.05 15.55
CA GLN A 203 2.00 -22.93 14.27
C GLN A 203 1.45 -21.79 13.40
N ASP A 204 0.13 -21.60 13.40
CA ASP A 204 -0.52 -20.54 12.63
C ASP A 204 -0.16 -19.14 13.17
N ALA A 205 -0.11 -18.97 14.49
CA ALA A 205 0.30 -17.71 15.10
C ALA A 205 1.79 -17.39 14.85
N ILE A 206 2.65 -18.42 14.86
CA ILE A 206 4.06 -18.29 14.47
C ILE A 206 4.17 -17.82 13.02
N GLU A 207 3.40 -18.41 12.11
CA GLU A 207 3.39 -18.03 10.69
C GLU A 207 2.99 -16.56 10.51
N ILE A 208 1.90 -16.13 11.16
CA ILE A 208 1.43 -14.74 11.10
C ILE A 208 2.51 -13.77 11.58
N LEU A 209 3.13 -14.05 12.74
CA LEU A 209 4.18 -13.19 13.27
C LEU A 209 5.43 -13.19 12.37
N THR A 210 5.82 -14.34 11.81
CA THR A 210 6.94 -14.44 10.87
C THR A 210 6.69 -13.59 9.63
N GLU A 211 5.48 -13.59 9.09
CA GLU A 211 5.12 -12.73 7.95
C GLU A 211 5.22 -11.24 8.30
N VAL A 212 4.76 -10.83 9.48
CA VAL A 212 4.90 -9.46 9.97
C VAL A 212 6.39 -9.07 10.10
N LEU A 213 7.20 -9.90 10.76
CA LEU A 213 8.62 -9.63 10.99
C LEU A 213 9.42 -9.61 9.67
N GLY A 214 9.10 -10.51 8.74
CA GLY A 214 9.83 -10.67 7.48
C GLY A 214 9.46 -9.65 6.39
N ARG A 215 8.26 -9.04 6.46
CA ARG A 215 7.75 -8.13 5.41
C ARG A 215 7.60 -6.68 5.84
N THR A 216 7.77 -6.37 7.13
CA THR A 216 7.76 -4.98 7.58
C THR A 216 8.92 -4.22 6.95
N VAL A 217 8.60 -3.13 6.24
CA VAL A 217 9.57 -2.26 5.57
C VAL A 217 10.21 -1.27 6.55
N SER A 218 9.46 -0.84 7.57
CA SER A 218 9.99 0.10 8.56
C SER A 218 11.12 -0.51 9.39
N GLU A 219 12.15 0.29 9.61
CA GLU A 219 13.36 -0.13 10.33
C GLU A 219 13.26 0.08 11.86
N GLY A 220 12.17 0.65 12.35
CA GLY A 220 11.98 0.98 13.77
C GLY A 220 11.86 -0.26 14.68
N PRO A 221 12.00 -0.08 16.00
CA PRO A 221 11.83 -1.15 16.99
C PRO A 221 10.40 -1.71 17.00
N LEU A 222 10.27 -2.89 17.61
CA LEU A 222 8.95 -3.48 17.88
C LEU A 222 8.40 -2.91 19.19
N ALA A 223 7.25 -2.25 19.12
CA ALA A 223 6.50 -1.80 20.29
C ALA A 223 5.37 -2.77 20.58
N TYR A 224 5.33 -3.35 21.77
CA TYR A 224 4.19 -4.13 22.23
C TYR A 224 3.39 -3.28 23.22
N ILE A 225 2.15 -2.94 22.87
CA ILE A 225 1.29 -2.14 23.74
C ILE A 225 0.63 -3.06 24.77
N TRP A 226 0.86 -2.74 26.03
CA TRP A 226 0.34 -3.48 27.17
C TRP A 226 -0.73 -2.67 27.91
N ALA A 227 -1.84 -3.35 28.26
CA ALA A 227 -2.91 -2.79 29.07
C ALA A 227 -2.93 -3.47 30.45
N ALA A 228 -2.11 -2.96 31.37
CA ALA A 228 -2.18 -3.13 32.84
C ALA A 228 -2.26 -4.56 33.46
N SER A 229 -2.21 -5.67 32.71
CA SER A 229 -2.69 -6.96 33.27
C SER A 229 -1.85 -8.20 33.07
N ASP A 230 -0.91 -8.21 32.14
CA ASP A 230 0.07 -9.31 32.07
C ASP A 230 1.40 -8.86 31.46
N VAL A 231 2.30 -8.34 32.31
CA VAL A 231 3.66 -7.94 31.90
C VAL A 231 4.47 -9.16 31.51
N GLU A 232 4.20 -10.30 32.15
CA GLU A 232 4.95 -11.55 31.94
C GLU A 232 4.63 -12.15 30.58
N GLU A 233 3.36 -12.18 30.17
CA GLU A 233 2.96 -12.60 28.82
C GLU A 233 3.58 -11.69 27.74
N ALA A 234 3.58 -10.37 27.96
CA ALA A 234 4.13 -9.43 27.00
C ALA A 234 5.67 -9.54 26.89
N ASP A 235 6.38 -9.72 28.00
CA ASP A 235 7.84 -9.91 28.03
C ASP A 235 8.24 -11.26 27.39
N ASN A 236 7.48 -12.32 27.67
CA ASN A 236 7.63 -13.62 27.03
C ASN A 236 7.40 -13.51 25.51
N PHE A 237 6.40 -12.73 25.08
CA PHE A 237 6.14 -12.49 23.66
C PHE A 237 7.31 -11.76 22.99
N LEU A 238 7.85 -10.70 23.60
CA LEU A 238 9.00 -9.97 23.03
C LEU A 238 10.24 -10.86 22.91
N THR A 239 10.52 -11.67 23.94
CA THR A 239 11.62 -12.63 23.93
C THR A 239 11.45 -13.61 22.77
N TRP A 240 10.25 -14.15 22.61
CA TRP A 240 9.92 -15.10 21.55
C TRP A 240 9.96 -14.47 20.15
N ALA A 241 9.46 -13.25 19.98
CA ALA A 241 9.54 -12.52 18.71
C ALA A 241 11.00 -12.29 18.29
N ASN A 242 11.89 -11.99 19.24
CA ASN A 242 13.32 -11.87 19.01
C ASN A 242 13.97 -13.22 18.62
N GLU A 243 13.54 -14.34 19.22
CA GLU A 243 13.99 -15.69 18.80
C GLU A 243 13.59 -16.04 17.36
N LEU A 244 12.47 -15.49 16.86
CA LEU A 244 12.04 -15.62 15.47
C LEU A 244 12.76 -14.68 14.49
N GLY A 245 13.77 -13.93 14.95
CA GLY A 245 14.52 -12.97 14.14
C GLY A 245 13.91 -11.56 14.13
N GLY A 246 12.95 -11.29 15.02
CA GLY A 246 12.45 -9.95 15.24
C GLY A 246 13.51 -9.01 15.81
N ARG A 247 13.32 -7.70 15.59
CA ARG A 247 14.19 -6.66 16.14
C ARG A 247 14.00 -6.55 17.65
N THR A 248 14.93 -5.89 18.33
CA THR A 248 14.75 -5.50 19.72
C THR A 248 13.46 -4.70 19.88
N GLY A 249 12.61 -5.14 20.80
CA GLY A 249 11.35 -4.50 21.11
C GLY A 249 11.30 -3.96 22.54
N TYR A 250 10.26 -3.19 22.82
CA TYR A 250 9.96 -2.65 24.13
C TYR A 250 8.47 -2.78 24.45
N LEU A 251 8.17 -2.87 25.75
CA LEU A 251 6.80 -2.79 26.25
C LEU A 251 6.41 -1.33 26.41
N MET A 252 5.23 -0.98 25.92
CA MET A 252 4.66 0.35 26.07
C MET A 252 3.47 0.32 27.01
N ASP A 253 3.67 0.82 28.24
CA ASP A 253 2.57 1.13 29.15
C ASP A 253 1.97 2.48 28.77
N VAL A 254 0.88 2.44 28.03
CA VAL A 254 0.20 3.65 27.55
C VAL A 254 -0.68 4.32 28.61
N VAL A 255 -0.82 3.70 29.79
CA VAL A 255 -1.67 4.20 30.89
C VAL A 255 -0.84 4.95 31.93
N ALA A 256 0.33 4.42 32.30
CA ALA A 256 1.17 5.04 33.33
C ALA A 256 2.08 6.16 32.80
N GLU A 257 2.41 6.13 31.51
CA GLU A 257 3.39 7.04 30.92
C GLU A 257 2.79 8.39 30.49
N ASP A 258 3.67 9.38 30.37
CA ASP A 258 3.32 10.72 29.92
C ASP A 258 2.82 10.72 28.45
N PRO A 259 1.71 11.42 28.12
CA PRO A 259 1.12 11.40 26.77
C PRO A 259 2.09 11.79 25.65
N GLU A 260 2.93 12.80 25.84
CA GLU A 260 3.92 13.23 24.87
C GLU A 260 5.02 12.16 24.68
N PHE A 261 5.46 11.52 25.77
CA PHE A 261 6.39 10.40 25.71
C PHE A 261 5.79 9.21 24.94
N VAL A 262 4.53 8.88 25.21
CA VAL A 262 3.80 7.81 24.52
C VAL A 262 3.75 8.05 23.01
N ILE A 263 3.40 9.27 22.60
CA ILE A 263 3.35 9.63 21.18
C ILE A 263 4.73 9.50 20.54
N GLN A 264 5.76 10.05 21.18
CA GLN A 264 7.12 10.03 20.65
C GLN A 264 7.61 8.59 20.46
N GLN A 265 7.54 7.76 21.51
CA GLN A 265 8.02 6.38 21.45
C GLN A 265 7.29 5.58 20.37
N LEU A 266 5.95 5.62 20.36
CA LEU A 266 5.17 4.86 19.40
C LEU A 266 5.39 5.36 17.97
N SER A 267 5.58 6.66 17.74
CA SER A 267 5.82 7.22 16.39
C SER A 267 7.12 6.73 15.74
N GLU A 268 8.09 6.30 16.54
CA GLU A 268 9.38 5.77 16.07
C GLU A 268 9.36 4.25 15.84
N ALA A 269 8.28 3.56 16.26
CA ALA A 269 8.16 2.11 16.13
C ALA A 269 8.05 1.68 14.66
N GLY A 270 8.69 0.55 14.32
CA GLY A 270 8.58 -0.08 13.01
C GLY A 270 7.48 -1.15 12.96
N ILE A 271 7.23 -1.79 14.09
CA ILE A 271 6.12 -2.73 14.29
C ILE A 271 5.43 -2.33 15.58
N ILE A 272 4.10 -2.25 15.56
CA ILE A 272 3.28 -2.02 16.74
C ILE A 272 2.35 -3.22 16.89
N ILE A 273 2.39 -3.85 18.05
CA ILE A 273 1.52 -4.97 18.39
C ILE A 273 0.48 -4.53 19.41
N LEU A 274 -0.80 -4.71 19.08
CA LEU A 274 -1.93 -4.51 19.97
C LEU A 274 -2.43 -5.89 20.41
N GLY A 275 -2.11 -6.29 21.63
CA GLY A 275 -2.55 -7.57 22.20
C GLY A 275 -4.03 -7.60 22.58
N ASP A 276 -4.49 -8.76 23.06
CA ASP A 276 -5.87 -9.01 23.51
C ASP A 276 -6.26 -8.18 24.76
N GLY A 277 -5.28 -7.86 25.61
CA GLY A 277 -5.51 -7.17 26.88
C GLY A 277 -6.38 -7.98 27.88
N PRO A 278 -6.60 -7.48 29.10
CA PRO A 278 -7.41 -8.18 30.13
C PRO A 278 -8.90 -8.20 29.83
N ASN A 279 -9.38 -7.11 29.24
CA ASN A 279 -10.76 -6.84 28.88
C ASN A 279 -10.76 -5.66 27.89
N ILE A 280 -11.82 -5.65 27.09
CA ILE A 280 -11.96 -4.75 25.95
C ILE A 280 -12.16 -3.28 26.36
N GLU A 281 -12.81 -3.01 27.51
CA GLU A 281 -13.06 -1.65 27.99
C GLU A 281 -11.76 -0.95 28.42
N SER A 282 -10.94 -1.65 29.20
CA SER A 282 -9.65 -1.15 29.70
C SER A 282 -8.67 -0.94 28.56
N LEU A 283 -8.60 -1.89 27.62
CA LEU A 283 -7.75 -1.78 26.44
C LEU A 283 -8.20 -0.61 25.54
N ARG A 284 -9.51 -0.41 25.36
CA ARG A 284 -10.04 0.72 24.57
C ARG A 284 -9.72 2.06 25.20
N ALA A 285 -9.86 2.17 26.53
CA ALA A 285 -9.50 3.37 27.27
C ALA A 285 -8.00 3.68 27.15
N ALA A 286 -7.15 2.67 27.31
CA ALA A 286 -5.70 2.76 27.20
C ALA A 286 -5.23 3.19 25.80
N LEU A 287 -5.85 2.66 24.74
CA LEU A 287 -5.50 3.01 23.37
C LEU A 287 -6.02 4.38 22.93
N SER A 288 -7.03 4.92 23.60
CA SER A 288 -7.63 6.21 23.24
C SER A 288 -6.66 7.38 23.51
N GLY A 289 -6.69 8.41 22.66
CA GLY A 289 -5.86 9.61 22.85
C GLY A 289 -4.42 9.44 22.35
N ALA A 290 -3.44 9.59 23.24
CA ALA A 290 -2.02 9.65 22.90
C ALA A 290 -1.49 8.38 22.23
N ALA A 291 -1.86 7.21 22.75
CA ALA A 291 -1.47 5.93 22.15
C ALA A 291 -1.90 5.86 20.68
N MET A 292 -3.20 6.05 20.39
CA MET A 292 -3.70 6.07 19.02
C MET A 292 -3.05 7.15 18.15
N ALA A 293 -2.71 8.32 18.71
CA ALA A 293 -2.01 9.37 17.97
C ALA A 293 -0.60 8.94 17.56
N GLY A 294 0.16 8.30 18.46
CA GLY A 294 1.47 7.73 18.15
C GLY A 294 1.40 6.59 17.13
N ILE A 295 0.47 5.65 17.33
CA ILE A 295 0.22 4.54 16.38
C ILE A 295 -0.08 5.07 14.99
N ARG A 296 -0.92 6.11 14.87
CA ARG A 296 -1.23 6.73 13.57
C ARG A 296 0.00 7.34 12.90
N GLN A 297 0.86 8.02 13.66
CA GLN A 297 2.08 8.62 13.11
C GLN A 297 3.02 7.53 12.58
N ALA A 298 3.23 6.47 13.37
CA ALA A 298 4.04 5.33 12.96
C ALA A 298 3.48 4.65 11.71
N TYR A 299 2.17 4.38 11.70
CA TYR A 299 1.48 3.76 10.56
C TYR A 299 1.59 4.61 9.29
N THR A 300 1.45 5.93 9.41
CA THR A 300 1.65 6.86 8.28
C THR A 300 3.09 6.81 7.78
N ALA A 301 4.06 6.61 8.68
CA ALA A 301 5.48 6.50 8.36
C ALA A 301 5.91 5.10 7.87
N GLY A 302 4.99 4.14 7.72
CA GLY A 302 5.29 2.80 7.19
C GLY A 302 5.35 1.69 8.24
N ALA A 303 5.00 1.95 9.49
CA ALA A 303 5.00 0.93 10.54
C ALA A 303 3.87 -0.08 10.35
N THR A 304 4.17 -1.36 10.58
CA THR A 304 3.15 -2.42 10.60
C THR A 304 2.41 -2.39 11.93
N VAL A 305 1.08 -2.30 11.90
CA VAL A 305 0.22 -2.44 13.07
C VAL A 305 -0.41 -3.84 13.05
N LEU A 306 0.03 -4.71 13.95
CA LEU A 306 -0.55 -6.03 14.19
C LEU A 306 -1.51 -5.95 15.39
N ALA A 307 -2.81 -6.01 15.11
CA ALA A 307 -3.85 -6.04 16.13
C ALA A 307 -4.38 -7.47 16.29
N ILE A 308 -4.41 -7.97 17.52
CA ILE A 308 -4.71 -9.36 17.85
C ILE A 308 -5.95 -9.39 18.75
N GLY A 309 -6.90 -10.27 18.42
CA GLY A 309 -8.04 -10.52 19.28
C GLY A 309 -8.89 -9.26 19.52
N ALA A 310 -9.09 -8.85 20.77
CA ALA A 310 -9.79 -7.62 21.14
C ALA A 310 -9.14 -6.38 20.53
N GLY A 311 -7.81 -6.34 20.39
CA GLY A 311 -7.12 -5.31 19.63
C GLY A 311 -7.63 -5.22 18.18
N ALA A 312 -7.83 -6.37 17.52
CA ALA A 312 -8.38 -6.42 16.17
C ALA A 312 -9.84 -5.96 16.12
N ALA A 313 -10.66 -6.35 17.09
CA ALA A 313 -12.05 -5.92 17.21
C ALA A 313 -12.16 -4.38 17.25
N MET A 314 -11.28 -3.73 18.00
CA MET A 314 -11.26 -2.27 18.14
C MET A 314 -10.91 -1.51 16.87
N MET A 315 -10.22 -2.14 15.91
CA MET A 315 -9.87 -1.49 14.65
C MET A 315 -11.09 -1.33 13.73
N GLY A 316 -12.18 -2.08 13.96
CA GLY A 316 -13.42 -1.95 13.21
C GLY A 316 -14.21 -0.66 13.50
N TYR A 317 -15.33 -0.51 12.81
CA TYR A 317 -16.34 0.51 13.04
C TYR A 317 -17.02 0.36 14.41
N ALA A 318 -17.30 -0.88 14.79
CA ALA A 318 -17.98 -1.21 16.04
C ALA A 318 -17.34 -2.42 16.73
N ILE A 319 -17.52 -2.45 18.05
CA ILE A 319 -17.11 -3.52 18.96
C ILE A 319 -18.39 -4.11 19.55
N LEU A 320 -18.50 -5.44 19.59
CA LEU A 320 -19.62 -6.13 20.26
C LEU A 320 -19.22 -6.62 21.65
N GLU A 321 -20.07 -6.31 22.63
CA GLU A 321 -19.97 -6.77 24.01
C GLU A 321 -21.33 -7.36 24.42
N GLY A 322 -21.46 -8.68 24.29
CA GLY A 322 -22.77 -9.34 24.45
C GLY A 322 -23.75 -8.88 23.37
N ASP A 323 -24.85 -8.22 23.80
CA ASP A 323 -25.87 -7.66 22.91
C ASP A 323 -25.69 -6.16 22.66
N GLU A 324 -24.74 -5.51 23.34
CA GLU A 324 -24.46 -4.10 23.16
C GLU A 324 -23.33 -3.88 22.14
N SER A 325 -23.37 -2.73 21.47
CA SER A 325 -22.30 -2.31 20.57
C SER A 325 -21.74 -0.97 21.00
N GLN A 326 -20.42 -0.83 20.88
CA GLN A 326 -19.70 0.41 21.10
C GLN A 326 -18.93 0.79 19.84
N ARG A 327 -18.57 2.07 19.70
CA ARG A 327 -17.73 2.52 18.57
C ARG A 327 -16.30 2.02 18.73
N GLY A 328 -15.79 1.39 17.67
CA GLY A 328 -14.37 1.13 17.49
C GLY A 328 -13.63 2.37 16.99
N PHE A 329 -12.35 2.21 16.69
CA PHE A 329 -11.49 3.26 16.17
C PHE A 329 -11.67 3.52 14.66
N ASN A 330 -12.45 2.68 13.97
CA ASN A 330 -12.80 2.81 12.56
C ASN A 330 -11.57 2.95 11.65
N TRP A 331 -10.55 2.13 11.93
CA TRP A 331 -9.40 1.93 11.04
C TRP A 331 -9.75 1.00 9.88
N LEU A 332 -10.67 0.07 10.07
CA LEU A 332 -11.33 -0.67 9.00
C LEU A 332 -12.79 -0.18 8.96
N GLU A 333 -13.09 0.66 7.97
CA GLU A 333 -14.35 1.38 7.86
C GLU A 333 -15.52 0.40 7.69
N GLN A 334 -16.64 0.72 8.34
CA GLN A 334 -17.89 -0.04 8.23
C GLN A 334 -17.77 -1.53 8.63
N ALA A 335 -16.66 -1.95 9.24
CA ALA A 335 -16.42 -3.32 9.63
C ALA A 335 -16.83 -3.59 11.08
N LEU A 336 -17.58 -4.66 11.29
CA LEU A 336 -17.64 -5.34 12.59
C LEU A 336 -16.60 -6.48 12.56
N VAL A 337 -15.47 -6.28 13.25
CA VAL A 337 -14.42 -7.30 13.34
C VAL A 337 -14.68 -8.19 14.55
N LEU A 338 -14.82 -9.51 14.30
CA LEU A 338 -15.09 -10.51 15.33
C LEU A 338 -13.90 -11.47 15.45
N PRO A 339 -13.01 -11.26 16.44
CA PRO A 339 -11.95 -12.21 16.74
C PRO A 339 -12.51 -13.49 17.37
N ASN A 340 -11.68 -14.52 17.43
CA ASN A 340 -12.03 -15.85 17.94
C ASN A 340 -13.29 -16.44 17.30
N TYR A 341 -13.61 -16.05 16.07
CA TYR A 341 -14.89 -16.30 15.43
C TYR A 341 -15.22 -17.80 15.31
N ASP A 342 -16.40 -18.16 15.81
CA ASP A 342 -17.04 -19.47 15.65
C ASP A 342 -18.52 -19.35 15.24
N GLU A 343 -19.20 -20.49 15.12
CA GLU A 343 -20.62 -20.54 14.73
C GLU A 343 -21.56 -19.89 15.75
N GLN A 344 -21.18 -19.79 17.03
CA GLN A 344 -22.02 -19.20 18.08
C GLN A 344 -22.10 -17.68 17.94
N GLN A 345 -21.07 -17.05 17.36
CA GLN A 345 -21.02 -15.61 17.12
C GLN A 345 -21.74 -15.18 15.83
N ALA A 346 -22.17 -16.13 14.98
CA ALA A 346 -22.86 -15.83 13.73
C ALA A 346 -24.18 -15.07 13.95
N ASP A 347 -24.96 -15.46 14.95
CA ASP A 347 -26.24 -14.81 15.27
C ASP A 347 -26.05 -13.36 15.74
N ALA A 348 -25.01 -13.09 16.53
CA ALA A 348 -24.67 -11.73 16.96
C ALA A 348 -24.25 -10.85 15.77
N MET A 349 -23.42 -11.40 14.87
CA MET A 349 -23.03 -10.72 13.63
C MET A 349 -24.25 -10.41 12.75
N HIS A 350 -25.13 -11.38 12.52
CA HIS A 350 -26.33 -11.18 11.69
C HIS A 350 -27.30 -10.15 12.28
N ARG A 351 -27.48 -10.14 13.61
CA ARG A 351 -28.29 -9.12 14.29
C ARG A 351 -27.70 -7.72 14.10
N PHE A 352 -26.39 -7.56 14.29
CA PHE A 352 -25.71 -6.28 14.07
C PHE A 352 -25.86 -5.81 12.61
N LEU A 353 -25.62 -6.67 11.63
CA LEU A 353 -25.74 -6.31 10.21
C LEU A 353 -27.18 -6.02 9.77
N ALA A 354 -28.18 -6.56 10.49
CA ALA A 354 -29.58 -6.22 10.26
C ALA A 354 -29.93 -4.82 10.80
N GLU A 355 -29.31 -4.41 11.92
CA GLU A 355 -29.47 -3.08 12.51
C GLU A 355 -28.68 -2.00 11.74
N TYR A 356 -27.48 -2.35 11.27
CA TYR A 356 -26.55 -1.47 10.53
C TYR A 356 -26.32 -1.98 9.10
N PRO A 357 -27.27 -1.77 8.17
CA PRO A 357 -27.25 -2.41 6.85
C PRO A 357 -26.11 -1.99 5.93
N ASP A 358 -25.47 -0.84 6.17
CA ASP A 358 -24.33 -0.32 5.39
C ASP A 358 -22.98 -0.76 5.98
N THR A 359 -22.97 -1.85 6.74
CA THR A 359 -21.77 -2.43 7.35
C THR A 359 -21.52 -3.86 6.86
N TYR A 360 -20.34 -4.40 7.15
CA TYR A 360 -20.00 -5.81 6.93
C TYR A 360 -19.34 -6.41 8.17
N GLY A 361 -19.55 -7.71 8.37
CA GLY A 361 -18.92 -8.49 9.41
C GLY A 361 -17.67 -9.19 8.87
N LEU A 362 -16.59 -9.15 9.64
CA LEU A 362 -15.33 -9.85 9.39
C LEU A 362 -15.04 -10.77 10.57
N GLY A 363 -15.41 -12.04 10.45
CA GLY A 363 -15.11 -13.08 11.43
C GLY A 363 -13.71 -13.68 11.21
N LEU A 364 -12.88 -13.63 12.25
CA LEU A 364 -11.51 -14.14 12.26
C LEU A 364 -11.40 -15.27 13.30
N SER A 365 -11.28 -16.52 12.85
CA SER A 365 -11.04 -17.63 13.79
C SER A 365 -9.63 -17.55 14.40
N GLN A 366 -9.41 -18.26 15.52
CA GLN A 366 -8.08 -18.39 16.12
C GLN A 366 -7.05 -18.88 15.10
N GLY A 367 -5.85 -18.28 15.09
CA GLY A 367 -4.79 -18.60 14.13
C GLY A 367 -5.07 -18.13 12.69
N SER A 368 -6.02 -17.24 12.46
CA SER A 368 -6.22 -16.59 11.16
C SER A 368 -5.91 -15.09 11.24
N ALA A 369 -5.46 -14.50 10.14
CA ALA A 369 -5.30 -13.05 10.03
C ALA A 369 -5.62 -12.53 8.63
N VAL A 370 -6.06 -11.28 8.57
CA VAL A 370 -6.13 -10.48 7.34
C VAL A 370 -5.08 -9.38 7.41
N ALA A 371 -4.27 -9.26 6.37
CA ALA A 371 -3.35 -8.15 6.21
C ALA A 371 -3.87 -7.20 5.12
N PHE A 372 -4.01 -5.93 5.47
CA PHE A 372 -4.35 -4.83 4.60
C PHE A 372 -3.08 -4.04 4.30
N LEU A 373 -2.67 -4.05 3.04
CA LEU A 373 -1.41 -3.47 2.61
C LEU A 373 -1.63 -2.00 2.24
N PRO A 374 -0.62 -1.13 2.38
CA PRO A 374 -0.70 0.28 1.93
C PRO A 374 -1.02 0.39 0.44
N THR A 375 -0.73 -0.66 -0.30
CA THR A 375 -0.97 -0.76 -1.73
C THR A 375 -2.47 -0.81 -2.07
N GLY A 376 -3.32 -1.37 -1.21
CA GLY A 376 -4.71 -1.69 -1.56
C GLY A 376 -4.98 -3.19 -1.64
N ALA A 377 -3.93 -4.02 -1.54
CA ALA A 377 -4.05 -5.46 -1.52
C ALA A 377 -4.51 -5.97 -0.15
N VAL A 378 -5.24 -7.09 -0.16
CA VAL A 378 -5.69 -7.81 1.03
C VAL A 378 -5.16 -9.24 0.96
N GLU A 379 -4.41 -9.64 1.98
CA GLU A 379 -3.88 -10.99 2.12
C GLU A 379 -4.51 -11.71 3.32
N VAL A 380 -4.52 -13.05 3.26
CA VAL A 380 -5.03 -13.90 4.34
C VAL A 380 -3.93 -14.87 4.77
N TRP A 381 -3.63 -14.88 6.07
CA TRP A 381 -2.50 -15.60 6.68
C TRP A 381 -2.96 -16.60 7.75
N GLY A 382 -2.03 -17.49 8.16
CA GLY A 382 -2.29 -18.58 9.10
C GLY A 382 -3.20 -19.64 8.50
N ASN A 383 -4.17 -20.15 9.27
CA ASN A 383 -5.09 -21.18 8.80
C ASN A 383 -6.22 -20.67 7.88
N LYS A 384 -6.27 -19.36 7.63
CA LYS A 384 -7.15 -18.70 6.64
C LYS A 384 -8.65 -18.91 6.87
N ARG A 385 -9.06 -19.28 8.08
CA ARG A 385 -10.48 -19.43 8.44
C ARG A 385 -11.11 -18.06 8.72
N ILE A 386 -11.63 -17.45 7.65
CA ILE A 386 -12.21 -16.11 7.66
C ILE A 386 -13.63 -16.13 7.11
N VAL A 387 -14.51 -15.38 7.74
CA VAL A 387 -15.90 -15.19 7.32
C VAL A 387 -16.15 -13.72 7.01
N VAL A 388 -16.73 -13.45 5.84
CA VAL A 388 -17.19 -12.12 5.46
C VAL A 388 -18.71 -12.17 5.27
N SER A 389 -19.45 -11.34 6.00
CA SER A 389 -20.90 -11.21 5.88
C SER A 389 -21.28 -9.78 5.55
N LEU A 390 -22.06 -9.57 4.49
CA LEU A 390 -22.45 -8.24 4.04
C LEU A 390 -23.80 -7.84 4.61
N GLY A 391 -23.90 -6.61 5.12
CA GLY A 391 -25.17 -5.96 5.38
C GLY A 391 -25.95 -5.71 4.08
N LYS A 392 -27.28 -5.60 4.18
CA LYS A 392 -28.15 -5.48 3.01
C LYS A 392 -27.92 -4.21 2.19
N GLY A 393 -27.42 -3.14 2.81
CA GLY A 393 -27.09 -1.86 2.18
C GLY A 393 -25.85 -1.94 1.31
N MET A 394 -24.87 -2.76 1.71
CA MET A 394 -23.62 -3.00 0.96
C MET A 394 -23.84 -3.70 -0.40
N ILE A 395 -24.99 -4.37 -0.59
CA ILE A 395 -25.31 -5.13 -1.82
C ILE A 395 -25.91 -4.21 -2.90
N ARG A 396 -26.32 -2.99 -2.57
CA ARG A 396 -27.09 -2.09 -3.45
C ARG A 396 -26.28 -1.03 -4.20
N SER A 397 -24.98 -0.91 -3.98
CA SER A 397 -24.13 0.16 -4.54
C SER A 397 -23.65 -0.08 -5.98
N GLY A 398 -24.43 -0.81 -6.80
CA GLY A 398 -24.04 -1.23 -8.16
C GLY A 398 -25.05 -0.89 -9.28
N GLU A 399 -26.04 -0.03 -9.02
CA GLU A 399 -26.97 0.46 -10.07
C GLU A 399 -26.59 1.83 -10.61
#